data_AF-A0ABD4KUC9-F1
#
_entry.id   AF-A0ABD4KUC9-F1
#
_cell.length_a   1.000
_cell.length_b   1.000
_cell.length_c   1.000
_cell.angle_alpha   90.00
_cell.angle_beta   90.00
_cell.angle_gamma   90.00
#
_symmetry.space_group_name_H-M   'P 1'
#
loop_
_entity.id
_entity.type
_entity.pdbx_description
1 polymer ?
#
loop_
_entity_poly.entity_id
_entity_poly.type
_entity_poly.pdbx_seq_one_letter_code
_entity_poly.pdbx_strand_id
1 'polypeptide(L)'
;LIKNQFYKKYCLSNKNKSESHIDKIIESREEQWGELIFPDGIKQAHKPLITYIFSSFYSGETDYLLQSSEKNRIKITSYLNSRNRYGDSDFLKDFNTLEAATNFVHAFDIWHKSKNKRALKSEYSINNTDTEKLVHLLAALGQYGVLVGLTNVIFKYIEINISHNFEPKLVNKFFSELIKDSTSHIEIHKLSKRIWQLVMQAPSAETPREYAVVLIKNNYIESKSINFLESDFITKRLESELDSWLENWLYNKSDVKICILFARLIKSSSIKIEQNEFKKTLSDSEVEKLHLDHMEPNNIPEHNQSKYFDNEDRKIIVNGLGNMFPLPGSLNMSKSNQPFSEAFKYLEKSGLGDHWLVTETRQLFEENNVNNTPTQEFFRKRKTFLKTLFYKAIVSA
;
A
#
# COMPACT_ATOMS: atom_id res chain seq x y z
N LEU A 1 -24.79 15.48 5.63
CA LEU A 1 -25.89 14.81 4.87
C LEU A 1 -26.09 13.34 5.26
N ILE A 2 -25.03 12.52 5.36
CA ILE A 2 -25.16 11.11 5.78
C ILE A 2 -25.66 10.99 7.24
N LYS A 3 -25.10 11.77 8.18
CA LYS A 3 -25.55 11.88 9.58
C LYS A 3 -27.08 11.95 9.73
N ASN A 4 -27.70 12.84 8.97
CA ASN A 4 -29.15 13.10 9.06
C ASN A 4 -30.00 11.87 8.69
N GLN A 5 -29.49 10.93 7.89
CA GLN A 5 -30.21 9.70 7.56
C GLN A 5 -30.35 8.81 8.79
N PHE A 6 -29.29 8.69 9.59
CA PHE A 6 -29.31 7.94 10.86
C PHE A 6 -30.29 8.56 11.85
N TYR A 7 -30.24 9.89 12.02
CA TYR A 7 -31.10 10.59 12.98
C TYR A 7 -32.57 10.47 12.60
N LYS A 8 -32.87 10.69 11.31
CA LYS A 8 -34.22 10.50 10.78
C LYS A 8 -34.73 9.08 11.03
N LYS A 9 -33.92 8.05 10.73
CA LYS A 9 -34.30 6.65 10.95
C LYS A 9 -34.56 6.38 12.44
N TYR A 10 -33.67 6.85 13.31
CA TYR A 10 -33.79 6.67 14.76
C TYR A 10 -35.07 7.31 15.34
N CYS A 11 -35.35 8.57 15.02
CA CYS A 11 -36.57 9.23 15.49
C CYS A 11 -37.84 8.52 14.99
N LEU A 12 -37.85 8.12 13.71
CA LEU A 12 -39.01 7.43 13.12
C LEU A 12 -39.24 6.05 13.74
N SER A 13 -38.18 5.34 14.13
CA SER A 13 -38.25 4.01 14.72
C SER A 13 -38.53 4.00 16.23
N ASN A 14 -38.40 5.14 16.94
CA ASN A 14 -38.53 5.23 18.40
C ASN A 14 -39.58 6.24 18.86
N LYS A 15 -40.61 6.54 18.04
CA LYS A 15 -41.69 7.49 18.36
C LYS A 15 -42.45 7.20 19.66
N ASN A 16 -42.36 5.98 20.16
CA ASN A 16 -42.98 5.54 21.41
C ASN A 16 -42.15 5.87 22.67
N LYS A 17 -40.92 6.37 22.52
CA LYS A 17 -40.09 6.86 23.63
C LYS A 17 -40.40 8.33 23.93
N SER A 18 -40.04 8.80 25.12
CA SER A 18 -40.16 10.22 25.45
C SER A 18 -39.21 11.06 24.59
N GLU A 19 -39.62 12.29 24.27
CA GLU A 19 -38.79 13.26 23.55
C GLU A 19 -37.46 13.48 24.26
N SER A 20 -37.49 13.65 25.60
CA SER A 20 -36.30 13.78 26.43
C SER A 20 -35.30 12.62 26.31
N HIS A 21 -35.77 11.39 26.08
CA HIS A 21 -34.89 10.25 25.88
C HIS A 21 -34.25 10.29 24.49
N ILE A 22 -35.05 10.57 23.47
CA ILE A 22 -34.58 10.67 22.07
C ILE A 22 -33.54 11.78 21.95
N ASP A 23 -33.81 12.95 22.52
CA ASP A 23 -32.91 14.11 22.49
C ASP A 23 -31.57 13.80 23.14
N LYS A 24 -31.57 13.20 24.34
CA LYS A 24 -30.34 12.80 25.04
C LYS A 24 -29.47 11.85 24.21
N ILE A 25 -30.08 10.88 23.53
CA ILE A 25 -29.34 9.92 22.69
C ILE A 25 -28.78 10.63 21.44
N ILE A 26 -29.56 11.52 20.81
CA ILE A 26 -29.11 12.31 19.65
C ILE A 26 -27.97 13.25 20.03
N GLU A 27 -28.08 13.99 21.12
CA GLU A 27 -27.02 14.89 21.63
C GLU A 27 -25.71 14.14 21.81
N SER A 28 -25.74 12.97 22.46
CA SER A 28 -24.56 12.15 22.64
C SER A 28 -23.95 11.64 21.32
N ARG A 29 -24.77 11.40 20.29
CA ARG A 29 -24.27 11.03 18.95
C ARG A 29 -23.77 12.23 18.16
N GLU A 30 -24.32 13.41 18.39
CA GLU A 30 -23.85 14.66 17.79
C GLU A 30 -22.47 15.04 18.34
N GLU A 31 -22.26 14.89 19.65
CA GLU A 31 -20.96 15.05 20.30
C GLU A 31 -19.93 14.08 19.73
N GLN A 32 -20.23 12.77 19.67
CA GLN A 32 -19.33 11.79 19.03
C GLN A 32 -19.04 12.13 17.57
N TRP A 33 -20.02 12.61 16.81
CA TRP A 33 -19.82 13.02 15.43
C TRP A 33 -18.84 14.19 15.31
N GLY A 34 -19.03 15.23 16.13
CA GLY A 34 -18.24 16.45 16.11
C GLY A 34 -16.85 16.31 16.72
N GLU A 35 -16.66 15.42 17.69
CA GLU A 35 -15.41 15.32 18.45
C GLU A 35 -14.56 14.11 18.08
N LEU A 36 -15.19 12.99 17.69
CA LEU A 36 -14.50 11.71 17.51
C LEU A 36 -14.47 11.25 16.05
N ILE A 37 -15.56 11.45 15.30
CA ILE A 37 -15.66 10.99 13.90
C ILE A 37 -15.12 12.07 12.94
N PHE A 38 -15.56 13.31 13.09
CA PHE A 38 -15.12 14.43 12.25
C PHE A 38 -14.70 15.65 13.09
N PRO A 39 -13.66 15.50 13.95
CA PRO A 39 -13.15 16.60 14.77
C PRO A 39 -12.81 17.85 13.95
N ASP A 40 -12.94 19.00 14.61
CA ASP A 40 -12.45 20.26 14.08
C ASP A 40 -10.97 20.16 13.70
N GLY A 41 -10.64 20.62 12.49
CA GLY A 41 -9.30 20.49 11.92
C GLY A 41 -9.00 19.16 11.22
N ILE A 42 -9.94 18.19 11.17
CA ILE A 42 -9.75 16.99 10.35
C ILE A 42 -9.55 17.38 8.88
N LYS A 43 -8.48 16.85 8.28
CA LYS A 43 -8.16 17.15 6.88
C LYS A 43 -9.31 16.72 5.98
N GLN A 44 -9.77 17.61 5.10
CA GLN A 44 -10.88 17.32 4.18
C GLN A 44 -10.61 16.08 3.31
N ALA A 45 -9.34 15.78 3.02
CA ALA A 45 -8.94 14.57 2.31
C ALA A 45 -9.27 13.26 3.06
N HIS A 46 -9.39 13.26 4.39
CA HIS A 46 -9.70 12.07 5.18
C HIS A 46 -11.18 11.68 5.06
N LYS A 47 -12.08 12.68 5.02
CA LYS A 47 -13.53 12.46 5.11
C LYS A 47 -14.09 11.53 4.03
N PRO A 48 -13.68 11.63 2.75
CA PRO A 48 -14.12 10.69 1.71
C PRO A 48 -13.72 9.25 2.00
N LEU A 49 -12.52 9.01 2.54
CA LEU A 49 -12.05 7.66 2.84
C LEU A 49 -12.78 7.04 4.02
N ILE A 50 -12.97 7.80 5.11
CA ILE A 50 -13.76 7.38 6.28
C ILE A 50 -15.16 6.97 5.83
N THR A 51 -15.80 7.82 5.03
CA THR A 51 -17.14 7.55 4.49
C THR A 51 -17.14 6.33 3.57
N TYR A 52 -16.12 6.16 2.73
CA TYR A 52 -16.05 5.04 1.79
C TYR A 52 -15.87 3.69 2.51
N ILE A 53 -14.97 3.61 3.51
CA ILE A 53 -14.80 2.42 4.36
C ILE A 53 -16.13 2.05 5.01
N PHE A 54 -16.76 3.01 5.68
CA PHE A 54 -18.01 2.77 6.38
C PHE A 54 -19.15 2.36 5.44
N SER A 55 -19.38 3.12 4.37
CA SER A 55 -20.44 2.82 3.41
C SER A 55 -20.24 1.47 2.72
N SER A 56 -19.00 1.09 2.38
CA SER A 56 -18.73 -0.19 1.76
C SER A 56 -18.95 -1.36 2.71
N PHE A 57 -18.54 -1.24 3.97
CA PHE A 57 -18.82 -2.26 4.99
C PHE A 57 -20.32 -2.45 5.23
N TYR A 58 -21.10 -1.37 5.25
CA TYR A 58 -22.54 -1.45 5.51
C TYR A 58 -23.39 -1.92 4.32
N SER A 59 -22.96 -1.59 3.10
CA SER A 59 -23.74 -1.91 1.90
C SER A 59 -23.28 -3.15 1.15
N GLY A 60 -22.01 -3.56 1.30
CA GLY A 60 -21.42 -4.62 0.46
C GLY A 60 -21.26 -4.23 -1.02
N GLU A 61 -21.52 -2.97 -1.35
CA GLU A 61 -21.55 -2.47 -2.72
C GLU A 61 -20.15 -2.11 -3.22
N THR A 62 -19.96 -2.31 -4.52
CA THR A 62 -18.63 -2.26 -5.16
C THR A 62 -18.56 -1.32 -6.37
N ASP A 63 -19.68 -0.70 -6.74
CA ASP A 63 -19.90 0.08 -7.98
C ASP A 63 -19.54 1.58 -7.85
N TYR A 64 -18.82 1.98 -6.80
CA TYR A 64 -18.45 3.38 -6.58
C TYR A 64 -17.04 3.57 -6.06
N LEU A 65 -16.54 4.79 -6.27
CA LEU A 65 -15.18 5.23 -5.96
C LEU A 65 -15.19 6.21 -4.79
N LEU A 66 -14.00 6.47 -4.25
CA LEU A 66 -13.74 7.34 -3.08
C LEU A 66 -14.51 8.67 -3.08
N GLN A 67 -14.75 9.27 -4.25
CA GLN A 67 -15.38 10.60 -4.38
C GLN A 67 -16.91 10.56 -4.59
N SER A 68 -17.57 9.41 -4.46
CA SER A 68 -19.00 9.26 -4.75
C SER A 68 -19.92 9.58 -3.55
N SER A 69 -19.84 10.79 -3.01
CA SER A 69 -20.58 11.21 -1.79
C SER A 69 -22.10 11.00 -1.87
N GLU A 70 -22.69 11.25 -3.05
CA GLU A 70 -24.12 11.05 -3.29
C GLU A 70 -24.49 9.56 -3.30
N LYS A 71 -23.67 8.71 -3.94
CA LYS A 71 -23.86 7.26 -3.94
C LYS A 71 -23.77 6.71 -2.51
N ASN A 72 -22.78 7.16 -1.72
CA ASN A 72 -22.64 6.78 -0.30
C ASN A 72 -23.92 7.08 0.49
N ARG A 73 -24.51 8.27 0.29
CA ARG A 73 -25.77 8.65 0.93
C ARG A 73 -26.92 7.71 0.55
N ILE A 74 -27.08 7.42 -0.75
CA ILE A 74 -28.12 6.52 -1.25
C ILE A 74 -27.97 5.13 -0.62
N LYS A 75 -26.75 4.57 -0.59
CA LYS A 75 -26.51 3.22 -0.06
C LYS A 75 -26.77 3.13 1.45
N ILE A 76 -26.33 4.11 2.23
CA ILE A 76 -26.65 4.18 3.66
C ILE A 76 -28.16 4.32 3.87
N THR A 77 -28.84 5.11 3.04
CA THR A 77 -30.31 5.23 3.11
C THR A 77 -30.98 3.88 2.84
N SER A 78 -30.54 3.13 1.82
CA SER A 78 -31.05 1.79 1.54
C SER A 78 -30.81 0.81 2.68
N TYR A 79 -29.62 0.84 3.29
CA TYR A 79 -29.30 0.06 4.49
C TYR A 79 -30.26 0.40 5.65
N LEU A 80 -30.44 1.68 5.97
CA LEU A 80 -31.33 2.09 7.05
C LEU A 80 -32.80 1.76 6.77
N ASN A 81 -33.22 1.81 5.51
CA ASN A 81 -34.57 1.48 5.11
C ASN A 81 -34.85 -0.03 5.20
N SER A 82 -33.86 -0.90 5.00
CA SER A 82 -34.03 -2.36 5.15
C SER A 82 -34.18 -2.81 6.61
N ARG A 83 -33.83 -1.96 7.59
CA ARG A 83 -33.97 -2.24 9.02
C ARG A 83 -35.41 -2.00 9.50
N ASN A 84 -36.11 -3.07 9.89
CA ASN A 84 -37.46 -2.98 10.46
C ASN A 84 -37.49 -2.33 11.85
N ARG A 85 -36.43 -2.50 12.64
CA ARG A 85 -36.22 -1.87 13.94
C ARG A 85 -34.86 -1.18 13.95
N TYR A 86 -34.76 -0.07 14.67
CA TYR A 86 -33.53 0.69 14.79
C TYR A 86 -33.52 1.38 16.16
N GLY A 87 -33.00 0.68 17.17
CA GLY A 87 -32.99 1.13 18.55
C GLY A 87 -31.67 1.81 18.96
N ASP A 88 -31.55 2.08 20.26
CA ASP A 88 -30.40 2.81 20.83
C ASP A 88 -29.08 2.07 20.58
N SER A 89 -29.09 0.73 20.68
CA SER A 89 -27.92 -0.11 20.43
C SER A 89 -27.48 -0.10 18.96
N ASP A 90 -28.44 -0.13 18.03
CA ASP A 90 -28.14 -0.10 16.58
C ASP A 90 -27.54 1.26 16.20
N PHE A 91 -28.13 2.33 16.72
CA PHE A 91 -27.67 3.69 16.50
C PHE A 91 -26.27 3.94 17.08
N LEU A 92 -26.02 3.42 18.29
CA LEU A 92 -24.69 3.43 18.91
C LEU A 92 -23.67 2.64 18.07
N LYS A 93 -24.01 1.40 17.66
CA LYS A 93 -23.12 0.55 16.86
C LYS A 93 -22.73 1.22 15.54
N ASP A 94 -23.68 1.85 14.85
CA ASP A 94 -23.41 2.52 13.57
C ASP A 94 -22.43 3.69 13.74
N PHE A 95 -22.59 4.49 14.81
CA PHE A 95 -21.67 5.59 15.10
C PHE A 95 -20.30 5.11 15.56
N ASN A 96 -20.25 4.08 16.41
CA ASN A 96 -19.00 3.44 16.80
C ASN A 96 -18.25 2.85 15.61
N THR A 97 -18.96 2.32 14.60
CA THR A 97 -18.33 1.81 13.38
C THR A 97 -17.78 2.93 12.49
N LEU A 98 -18.47 4.08 12.43
CA LEU A 98 -17.93 5.30 11.79
C LEU A 98 -16.69 5.82 12.51
N GLU A 99 -16.69 5.80 13.84
CA GLU A 99 -15.53 6.16 14.65
C GLU A 99 -14.37 5.19 14.39
N ALA A 100 -14.63 3.88 14.31
CA ALA A 100 -13.63 2.88 13.95
C ALA A 100 -12.97 3.17 12.58
N ALA A 101 -13.73 3.63 11.58
CA ALA A 101 -13.19 4.05 10.29
C ALA A 101 -12.27 5.27 10.39
N THR A 102 -12.62 6.21 11.27
CA THR A 102 -11.78 7.39 11.57
C THR A 102 -10.50 6.97 12.27
N ASN A 103 -10.61 6.13 13.30
CA ASN A 103 -9.49 5.61 14.07
C ASN A 103 -8.54 4.78 13.20
N PHE A 104 -9.05 3.98 12.26
CA PHE A 104 -8.22 3.27 11.29
C PHE A 104 -7.39 4.24 10.43
N VAL A 105 -8.03 5.26 9.84
CA VAL A 105 -7.34 6.25 8.98
C VAL A 105 -6.26 7.01 9.74
N HIS A 106 -6.50 7.32 11.01
CA HIS A 106 -5.55 8.02 11.87
C HIS A 106 -4.44 7.13 12.40
N ALA A 107 -4.76 5.92 12.88
CA ALA A 107 -3.79 4.98 13.45
C ALA A 107 -2.71 4.60 12.42
N PHE A 108 -3.11 4.37 11.16
CA PHE A 108 -2.19 4.11 10.06
C PHE A 108 -1.65 5.39 9.40
N ASP A 109 -2.08 6.59 9.79
CA ASP A 109 -1.73 7.90 9.17
C ASP A 109 -1.63 7.85 7.62
N ILE A 110 -2.75 7.47 7.00
CA ILE A 110 -2.88 7.14 5.56
C ILE A 110 -2.66 8.36 4.64
N TRP A 111 -2.91 9.57 5.14
CA TRP A 111 -2.87 10.83 4.37
C TRP A 111 -1.65 11.70 4.67
N HIS A 112 -0.55 11.05 5.06
CA HIS A 112 0.75 11.71 5.15
C HIS A 112 1.14 12.36 3.81
N LYS A 113 1.76 13.55 3.84
CA LYS A 113 2.14 14.29 2.62
C LYS A 113 3.14 13.53 1.73
N SER A 114 3.93 12.64 2.33
CA SER A 114 4.97 11.85 1.65
C SER A 114 4.67 10.35 1.65
N LYS A 115 3.56 9.95 1.04
CA LYS A 115 3.09 8.55 1.02
C LYS A 115 4.12 7.56 0.48
N ASN A 116 4.80 7.91 -0.62
CA ASN A 116 5.82 7.06 -1.24
C ASN A 116 7.00 6.79 -0.30
N LYS A 117 7.48 7.82 0.41
CA LYS A 117 8.56 7.68 1.40
C LYS A 117 8.15 6.79 2.57
N ARG A 118 6.89 6.93 3.01
CA ARG A 118 6.33 6.12 4.09
C ARG A 118 6.20 4.65 3.71
N ALA A 119 5.70 4.37 2.51
CA ALA A 119 5.64 3.00 1.99
C ALA A 119 7.03 2.38 1.92
N LEU A 120 8.01 3.12 1.41
CA LEU A 120 9.40 2.66 1.31
C LEU A 120 10.03 2.37 2.67
N LYS A 121 9.86 3.28 3.64
CA LYS A 121 10.31 3.08 5.02
C LYS A 121 9.63 1.89 5.69
N SER A 122 8.32 1.78 5.52
CA SER A 122 7.55 0.67 6.11
C SER A 122 8.01 -0.67 5.56
N GLU A 123 8.29 -0.75 4.27
CA GLU A 123 8.82 -1.97 3.64
C GLU A 123 10.20 -2.32 4.18
N TYR A 124 11.08 -1.32 4.31
CA TYR A 124 12.44 -1.52 4.78
C TYR A 124 12.50 -1.90 6.26
N SER A 125 11.56 -1.40 7.09
CA SER A 125 11.48 -1.74 8.52
C SER A 125 11.27 -3.24 8.74
N ILE A 126 12.02 -3.82 9.68
CA ILE A 126 11.88 -5.23 10.10
C ILE A 126 10.69 -5.38 11.07
N ASN A 127 10.39 -4.32 11.82
CA ASN A 127 9.41 -4.35 12.90
C ASN A 127 7.98 -4.07 12.42
N ASN A 128 7.82 -3.58 11.19
CA ASN A 128 6.50 -3.25 10.66
C ASN A 128 5.77 -4.53 10.23
N THR A 129 4.50 -4.61 10.60
CA THR A 129 3.63 -5.73 10.24
C THR A 129 3.32 -5.75 8.75
N ASP A 130 2.87 -6.90 8.23
CA ASP A 130 2.46 -7.01 6.83
C ASP A 130 1.25 -6.11 6.52
N THR A 131 0.35 -5.93 7.49
CA THR A 131 -0.76 -4.98 7.37
C THR A 131 -0.27 -3.54 7.27
N GLU A 132 0.68 -3.11 8.10
CA GLU A 132 1.23 -1.75 8.02
C GLU A 132 1.91 -1.48 6.67
N LYS A 133 2.72 -2.44 6.20
CA LYS A 133 3.37 -2.38 4.88
C LYS A 133 2.35 -2.26 3.75
N LEU A 134 1.32 -3.11 3.76
CA LEU A 134 0.26 -3.07 2.75
C LEU A 134 -0.51 -1.76 2.76
N VAL A 135 -0.94 -1.28 3.93
CA VAL A 135 -1.73 -0.04 4.04
C VAL A 135 -0.96 1.15 3.47
N HIS A 136 0.34 1.24 3.78
CA HIS A 136 1.18 2.30 3.22
C HIS A 136 1.44 2.14 1.72
N LEU A 137 1.64 0.91 1.23
CA LEU A 137 1.74 0.64 -0.20
C LEU A 137 0.48 1.10 -0.95
N LEU A 138 -0.70 0.69 -0.50
CA LEU A 138 -1.98 1.05 -1.12
C LEU A 138 -2.22 2.56 -1.09
N ALA A 139 -1.84 3.24 0.01
CA ALA A 139 -1.92 4.68 0.12
C ALA A 139 -0.99 5.39 -0.89
N ALA A 140 0.24 4.91 -1.05
CA ALA A 140 1.21 5.44 -2.01
C ALA A 140 0.76 5.25 -3.47
N LEU A 141 0.13 4.11 -3.78
CA LEU A 141 -0.42 3.81 -5.10
C LEU A 141 -1.78 4.46 -5.36
N GLY A 142 -2.41 5.09 -4.36
CA GLY A 142 -3.77 5.64 -4.48
C GLY A 142 -4.86 4.58 -4.65
N GLN A 143 -4.58 3.32 -4.32
CA GLN A 143 -5.46 2.17 -4.53
C GLN A 143 -6.49 2.00 -3.40
N TYR A 144 -7.25 3.05 -3.11
CA TYR A 144 -8.21 3.07 -2.00
C TYR A 144 -9.34 2.05 -2.14
N GLY A 145 -9.70 1.65 -3.36
CA GLY A 145 -10.67 0.57 -3.56
C GLY A 145 -10.16 -0.80 -3.11
N VAL A 146 -8.85 -1.02 -3.13
CA VAL A 146 -8.23 -2.24 -2.61
C VAL A 146 -8.14 -2.18 -1.09
N LEU A 147 -7.77 -1.00 -0.55
CA LEU A 147 -7.75 -0.75 0.89
C LEU A 147 -9.12 -1.01 1.53
N VAL A 148 -10.20 -0.59 0.87
CA VAL A 148 -11.57 -0.84 1.35
C VAL A 148 -11.90 -2.34 1.42
N GLY A 149 -11.39 -3.14 0.48
CA GLY A 149 -11.52 -4.60 0.56
C GLY A 149 -10.87 -5.19 1.80
N LEU A 150 -9.65 -4.75 2.13
CA LEU A 150 -8.99 -5.13 3.37
C LEU A 150 -9.78 -4.66 4.60
N THR A 151 -10.25 -3.40 4.62
CA THR A 151 -10.96 -2.87 5.79
C THR A 151 -12.30 -3.57 6.03
N ASN A 152 -12.99 -4.06 5.00
CA ASN A 152 -14.21 -4.86 5.19
C ASN A 152 -13.92 -6.15 5.96
N VAL A 153 -12.83 -6.85 5.62
CA VAL A 153 -12.40 -8.04 6.38
C VAL A 153 -12.03 -7.67 7.81
N ILE A 154 -11.26 -6.60 8.01
CA ILE A 154 -10.88 -6.11 9.34
C ILE A 154 -12.11 -5.75 10.17
N PHE A 155 -13.10 -5.05 9.59
CA PHE A 155 -14.31 -4.63 10.31
C PHE A 155 -15.18 -5.83 10.64
N LYS A 156 -15.27 -6.80 9.73
CA LYS A 156 -15.95 -8.06 10.02
C LYS A 156 -15.25 -8.85 11.12
N TYR A 157 -13.92 -8.84 11.14
CA TYR A 157 -13.12 -9.44 12.20
C TYR A 157 -13.39 -8.77 13.55
N ILE A 158 -13.42 -7.44 13.58
CA ILE A 158 -13.76 -6.67 14.78
C ILE A 158 -15.16 -7.06 15.27
N GLU A 159 -16.16 -7.06 14.39
CA GLU A 159 -17.55 -7.36 14.76
C GLU A 159 -17.71 -8.74 15.40
N ILE A 160 -17.02 -9.76 14.88
CA ILE A 160 -17.18 -11.14 15.36
C ILE A 160 -16.26 -11.43 16.55
N ASN A 161 -14.99 -11.02 16.50
CA ASN A 161 -13.97 -11.50 17.43
C ASN A 161 -13.57 -10.48 18.50
N ILE A 162 -13.81 -9.18 18.29
CA ILE A 162 -13.30 -8.11 19.17
C ILE A 162 -14.44 -7.42 19.91
N SER A 163 -15.40 -6.85 19.17
CA SER A 163 -16.53 -6.12 19.72
C SER A 163 -17.67 -6.03 18.72
N HIS A 164 -18.77 -6.74 18.97
CA HIS A 164 -19.98 -6.67 18.14
C HIS A 164 -20.54 -5.25 17.98
N ASN A 165 -20.38 -4.41 19.00
CA ASN A 165 -20.86 -3.02 19.02
C ASN A 165 -19.76 -2.00 18.70
N PHE A 166 -18.59 -2.47 18.24
CA PHE A 166 -17.44 -1.64 17.90
C PHE A 166 -17.00 -0.72 19.04
N GLU A 167 -16.98 -1.20 20.29
CA GLU A 167 -16.61 -0.38 21.45
C GLU A 167 -15.23 0.29 21.22
N PRO A 168 -15.14 1.64 21.24
CA PRO A 168 -13.95 2.37 20.78
C PRO A 168 -12.64 1.95 21.46
N LYS A 169 -12.67 1.66 22.77
CA LYS A 169 -11.48 1.24 23.52
C LYS A 169 -10.91 -0.09 23.00
N LEU A 170 -11.79 -1.07 22.73
CA LEU A 170 -11.40 -2.38 22.21
C LEU A 170 -10.89 -2.28 20.78
N VAL A 171 -11.57 -1.49 19.94
CA VAL A 171 -11.18 -1.23 18.55
C VAL A 171 -9.81 -0.54 18.46
N ASN A 172 -9.55 0.47 19.29
CA ASN A 172 -8.27 1.17 19.31
C ASN A 172 -7.12 0.29 19.80
N LYS A 173 -7.38 -0.56 20.79
CA LYS A 173 -6.41 -1.57 21.24
C LYS A 173 -6.08 -2.53 20.09
N PHE A 174 -7.10 -3.06 19.42
CA PHE A 174 -6.95 -3.94 18.26
C PHE A 174 -6.12 -3.30 17.14
N PHE A 175 -6.38 -2.03 16.76
CA PHE A 175 -5.57 -1.35 15.74
C PHE A 175 -4.11 -1.14 16.19
N SER A 176 -3.86 -0.84 17.46
CA SER A 176 -2.48 -0.74 17.96
C SER A 176 -1.74 -2.09 17.90
N GLU A 177 -2.42 -3.20 18.20
CA GLU A 177 -1.87 -4.56 18.07
C GLU A 177 -1.57 -4.88 16.60
N LEU A 178 -2.52 -4.60 15.70
CA LEU A 178 -2.38 -4.84 14.27
C LEU A 178 -1.20 -4.07 13.63
N ILE A 179 -0.85 -2.90 14.17
CA ILE A 179 0.29 -2.11 13.70
C ILE A 179 1.62 -2.61 14.27
N LYS A 180 1.66 -3.04 15.54
CA LYS A 180 2.92 -3.25 16.27
C LYS A 180 3.31 -4.71 16.46
N ASP A 181 2.36 -5.63 16.37
CA ASP A 181 2.56 -7.03 16.74
C ASP A 181 2.16 -7.95 15.57
N SER A 182 3.17 -8.46 14.87
CA SER A 182 3.01 -9.41 13.78
C SER A 182 2.57 -10.80 14.23
N THR A 183 2.59 -11.09 15.53
CA THR A 183 2.15 -12.36 16.12
C THR A 183 0.68 -12.35 16.54
N SER A 184 0.09 -11.16 16.67
CA SER A 184 -1.34 -10.96 16.88
C SER A 184 -2.11 -10.94 15.56
N HIS A 185 -3.38 -11.37 15.56
CA HIS A 185 -4.29 -11.25 14.40
C HIS A 185 -3.71 -11.80 13.08
N ILE A 186 -3.05 -12.97 13.18
CA ILE A 186 -2.22 -13.58 12.13
C ILE A 186 -2.96 -13.72 10.80
N GLU A 187 -4.26 -14.01 10.83
CA GLU A 187 -5.09 -14.18 9.64
C GLU A 187 -5.19 -12.88 8.83
N ILE A 188 -5.21 -11.72 9.48
CA ILE A 188 -5.21 -10.41 8.82
C ILE A 188 -3.84 -10.11 8.23
N HIS A 189 -2.76 -10.46 8.92
CA HIS A 189 -1.39 -10.31 8.39
C HIS A 189 -1.17 -11.19 7.16
N LYS A 190 -1.62 -12.44 7.19
CA LYS A 190 -1.57 -13.36 6.04
C LYS A 190 -2.32 -12.82 4.83
N LEU A 191 -3.58 -12.39 5.03
CA LEU A 191 -4.35 -11.73 3.98
C LEU A 191 -3.66 -10.47 3.46
N SER A 192 -3.10 -9.66 4.36
CA SER A 192 -2.39 -8.43 3.98
C SER A 192 -1.17 -8.72 3.12
N LYS A 193 -0.38 -9.74 3.50
CA LYS A 193 0.74 -10.21 2.70
C LYS A 193 0.28 -10.70 1.33
N ARG A 194 -0.84 -11.43 1.27
CA ARG A 194 -1.39 -11.93 0.00
C ARG A 194 -1.85 -10.81 -0.92
N ILE A 195 -2.54 -9.81 -0.40
CA ILE A 195 -2.92 -8.61 -1.17
C ILE A 195 -1.67 -7.84 -1.60
N TRP A 196 -0.66 -7.73 -0.73
CA TRP A 196 0.62 -7.10 -1.09
C TRP A 196 1.26 -7.80 -2.29
N GLN A 197 1.31 -9.14 -2.29
CA GLN A 197 1.84 -9.93 -3.42
C GLN A 197 1.06 -9.66 -4.71
N LEU A 198 -0.27 -9.70 -4.63
CA LEU A 198 -1.17 -9.40 -5.75
C LEU A 198 -0.91 -8.00 -6.33
N VAL A 199 -0.80 -6.99 -5.46
CA VAL A 199 -0.55 -5.60 -5.85
C VAL A 199 0.83 -5.45 -6.50
N MET A 200 1.84 -6.16 -6.01
CA MET A 200 3.20 -6.07 -6.53
C MET A 200 3.40 -6.80 -7.86
N GLN A 201 2.63 -7.87 -8.12
CA GLN A 201 2.69 -8.58 -9.40
C GLN A 201 1.86 -7.91 -10.49
N ALA A 202 0.71 -7.31 -10.14
CA ALA A 202 -0.17 -6.70 -11.13
C ALA A 202 0.42 -5.37 -11.67
N PRO A 203 0.38 -5.10 -12.98
CA PRO A 203 0.84 -3.83 -13.54
C PRO A 203 -0.07 -2.65 -13.16
N SER A 204 -1.37 -2.90 -13.01
CA SER A 204 -2.39 -1.90 -12.73
C SER A 204 -3.17 -2.21 -11.44
N ALA A 205 -4.13 -1.36 -11.10
CA ALA A 205 -5.03 -1.57 -9.96
C ALA A 205 -6.23 -2.48 -10.29
N GLU A 206 -6.38 -2.94 -11.53
CA GLU A 206 -7.55 -3.71 -12.00
C GLU A 206 -7.66 -5.06 -11.28
N THR A 207 -6.66 -5.93 -11.44
CA THR A 207 -6.63 -7.25 -10.81
C THR A 207 -6.72 -7.18 -9.27
N PRO A 208 -5.97 -6.30 -8.58
CA PRO A 208 -6.16 -6.06 -7.15
C PRO A 208 -7.57 -5.61 -6.77
N ARG A 209 -8.22 -4.79 -7.61
CA ARG A 209 -9.57 -4.30 -7.36
C ARG A 209 -10.61 -5.41 -7.51
N GLU A 210 -10.48 -6.29 -8.50
CA GLU A 210 -11.36 -7.46 -8.64
C GLU A 210 -11.35 -8.32 -7.38
N TYR A 211 -10.15 -8.60 -6.85
CA TYR A 211 -10.01 -9.34 -5.60
C TYR A 211 -10.65 -8.59 -4.42
N ALA A 212 -10.43 -7.27 -4.31
CA ALA A 212 -11.05 -6.46 -3.26
C ALA A 212 -12.59 -6.43 -3.33
N VAL A 213 -13.17 -6.46 -4.54
CA VAL A 213 -14.63 -6.56 -4.75
C VAL A 213 -15.18 -7.85 -4.13
N VAL A 214 -14.47 -8.96 -4.27
CA VAL A 214 -14.84 -10.25 -3.65
C VAL A 214 -14.78 -10.16 -2.13
N LEU A 215 -13.72 -9.55 -1.58
CA LEU A 215 -13.58 -9.35 -0.13
C LEU A 215 -14.74 -8.50 0.43
N ILE A 216 -15.11 -7.41 -0.25
CA ILE A 216 -16.22 -6.52 0.14
C ILE A 216 -17.52 -7.30 0.22
N LYS A 217 -17.88 -8.01 -0.86
CA LYS A 217 -19.14 -8.75 -0.97
C LYS A 217 -19.27 -9.88 0.04
N ASN A 218 -18.15 -10.46 0.47
CA ASN A 218 -18.14 -11.56 1.42
C ASN A 218 -18.01 -11.12 2.88
N ASN A 219 -17.64 -9.86 3.15
CA ASN A 219 -17.36 -9.36 4.52
C ASN A 219 -18.09 -8.06 4.86
N TYR A 220 -19.27 -7.83 4.29
CA TYR A 220 -20.11 -6.69 4.68
C TYR A 220 -20.92 -7.00 5.95
N ILE A 221 -21.61 -6.00 6.50
CA ILE A 221 -22.26 -6.08 7.82
C ILE A 221 -23.21 -7.27 7.95
N GLU A 222 -23.99 -7.61 6.92
CA GLU A 222 -24.94 -8.74 6.97
C GLU A 222 -24.29 -10.11 6.69
N SER A 223 -23.00 -10.18 6.35
CA SER A 223 -22.30 -11.46 6.25
C SER A 223 -22.36 -12.22 7.58
N LYS A 224 -22.47 -13.54 7.56
CA LYS A 224 -22.59 -14.34 8.79
C LYS A 224 -21.25 -14.75 9.40
N SER A 225 -20.19 -14.73 8.60
CA SER A 225 -18.85 -15.15 9.00
C SER A 225 -17.80 -14.21 8.39
N ILE A 226 -16.58 -14.29 8.92
CA ILE A 226 -15.42 -13.68 8.28
C ILE A 226 -14.97 -14.59 7.15
N ASN A 227 -14.65 -13.99 6.01
CA ASN A 227 -14.12 -14.66 4.85
C ASN A 227 -12.78 -14.01 4.44
N PHE A 228 -11.68 -14.70 4.74
CA PHE A 228 -10.33 -14.27 4.39
C PHE A 228 -9.93 -14.63 2.94
N LEU A 229 -10.78 -15.37 2.21
CA LEU A 229 -10.57 -16.01 0.90
C LEU A 229 -9.14 -16.00 0.36
N GLU A 230 -8.42 -17.09 0.64
CA GLU A 230 -7.17 -17.48 0.01
C GLU A 230 -7.33 -18.82 -0.73
N SER A 231 -7.28 -18.81 -2.06
CA SER A 231 -6.95 -19.97 -2.91
C SER A 231 -6.45 -19.49 -4.27
N ASP A 232 -5.19 -19.80 -4.63
CA ASP A 232 -4.45 -19.75 -5.93
C ASP A 232 -5.02 -18.97 -7.13
N PHE A 233 -5.69 -17.83 -6.91
CA PHE A 233 -6.59 -17.32 -7.94
C PHE A 233 -5.86 -16.84 -9.22
N ILE A 234 -4.58 -16.46 -9.16
CA ILE A 234 -3.90 -15.85 -10.31
C ILE A 234 -2.36 -16.00 -10.30
N THR A 235 -1.75 -17.09 -9.82
CA THR A 235 -0.25 -17.16 -9.80
C THR A 235 0.35 -17.11 -11.21
N LYS A 236 -0.05 -18.02 -12.12
CA LYS A 236 0.50 -18.05 -13.48
C LYS A 236 0.17 -16.81 -14.31
N ARG A 237 -1.05 -16.28 -14.22
CA ARG A 237 -1.43 -15.06 -14.94
C ARG A 237 -0.68 -13.84 -14.39
N LEU A 238 -0.54 -13.69 -13.06
CA LEU A 238 0.23 -12.60 -12.46
C LEU A 238 1.73 -12.73 -12.73
N GLU A 239 2.27 -13.94 -12.77
CA GLU A 239 3.65 -14.19 -13.19
C GLU A 239 3.90 -13.67 -14.61
N SER A 240 3.01 -14.00 -15.56
CA SER A 240 3.12 -13.51 -16.93
C SER A 240 2.89 -12.00 -17.06
N GLU A 241 1.93 -11.44 -16.31
CA GLU A 241 1.68 -9.99 -16.26
C GLU A 241 2.89 -9.23 -15.68
N LEU A 242 3.49 -9.74 -14.60
CA LEU A 242 4.69 -9.18 -13.98
C LEU A 242 5.88 -9.24 -14.96
N ASP A 243 6.11 -10.39 -15.59
CA ASP A 243 7.23 -10.54 -16.52
C ASP A 243 7.12 -9.56 -17.69
N SER A 244 5.92 -9.48 -18.30
CA SER A 244 5.62 -8.54 -19.38
C SER A 244 5.75 -7.08 -18.94
N TRP A 245 5.26 -6.74 -17.75
CA TRP A 245 5.39 -5.40 -17.19
C TRP A 245 6.85 -5.01 -16.99
N LEU A 246 7.65 -5.86 -16.34
CA LEU A 246 9.07 -5.58 -16.08
C LEU A 246 9.91 -5.60 -17.35
N GLU A 247 9.52 -6.37 -18.37
CA GLU A 247 10.22 -6.38 -19.67
C GLU A 247 10.10 -5.03 -20.37
N ASN A 248 8.88 -4.48 -20.38
CA ASN A 248 8.51 -3.24 -21.06
C ASN A 248 8.61 -2.01 -20.16
N TRP A 249 9.02 -2.19 -18.90
CA TRP A 249 9.08 -1.10 -17.94
C TRP A 249 10.10 -0.04 -18.36
N LEU A 250 9.67 1.22 -18.31
CA LEU A 250 10.50 2.39 -18.55
C LEU A 250 10.49 3.31 -17.33
N TYR A 251 11.62 3.97 -17.11
CA TYR A 251 11.84 4.83 -15.96
C TYR A 251 10.74 5.87 -15.80
N ASN A 252 10.13 5.83 -14.62
CA ASN A 252 9.27 6.87 -14.13
C ASN A 252 9.64 7.19 -12.69
N LYS A 253 9.98 8.45 -12.42
CA LYS A 253 10.33 8.97 -11.09
C LYS A 253 9.28 8.68 -10.01
N SER A 254 8.02 8.44 -10.39
CA SER A 254 6.93 8.15 -9.46
C SER A 254 6.65 6.67 -9.25
N ASP A 255 7.42 5.75 -9.85
CA ASP A 255 7.16 4.32 -9.72
C ASP A 255 7.60 3.78 -8.35
N VAL A 256 6.63 3.66 -7.46
CA VAL A 256 6.83 3.21 -6.08
C VAL A 256 7.12 1.71 -6.01
N LYS A 257 6.56 0.90 -6.92
CA LYS A 257 6.69 -0.56 -6.84
C LYS A 257 8.13 -1.00 -7.08
N ILE A 258 8.78 -0.45 -8.10
CA ILE A 258 10.18 -0.76 -8.41
C ILE A 258 11.11 -0.32 -7.26
N CYS A 259 10.89 0.86 -6.67
CA CYS A 259 11.63 1.31 -5.47
C CYS A 259 11.49 0.32 -4.30
N ILE A 260 10.28 -0.15 -4.03
CA ILE A 260 9.98 -1.10 -2.95
C ILE A 260 10.65 -2.46 -3.21
N LEU A 261 10.64 -2.95 -4.45
CA LEU A 261 11.30 -4.20 -4.82
C LEU A 261 12.82 -4.11 -4.61
N PHE A 262 13.45 -3.01 -5.03
CA PHE A 262 14.86 -2.80 -4.73
C PHE A 262 15.13 -2.69 -3.22
N ALA A 263 14.28 -2.00 -2.46
CA ALA A 263 14.43 -1.89 -1.01
C ALA A 263 14.38 -3.28 -0.34
N ARG A 264 13.49 -4.18 -0.80
CA ARG A 264 13.50 -5.58 -0.35
C ARG A 264 14.81 -6.30 -0.68
N LEU A 265 15.33 -6.14 -1.89
CA LEU A 265 16.61 -6.76 -2.28
C LEU A 265 17.79 -6.22 -1.47
N ILE A 266 17.85 -4.91 -1.21
CA ILE A 266 18.91 -4.24 -0.44
C ILE A 266 18.89 -4.62 1.04
N LYS A 267 17.70 -4.95 1.56
CA LYS A 267 17.52 -5.42 2.92
C LYS A 267 17.95 -6.89 3.09
N SER A 268 17.86 -7.69 2.03
CA SER A 268 18.29 -9.09 2.02
C SER A 268 19.80 -9.19 2.15
N SER A 269 20.31 -10.12 2.96
CA SER A 269 21.76 -10.35 3.07
C SER A 269 22.33 -11.25 1.97
N SER A 270 21.49 -11.91 1.16
CA SER A 270 21.95 -12.68 -0.01
C SER A 270 20.91 -12.78 -1.13
N ILE A 271 21.31 -13.43 -2.23
CA ILE A 271 20.43 -13.81 -3.36
C ILE A 271 19.32 -14.78 -2.91
N LYS A 272 19.55 -15.58 -1.87
CA LYS A 272 18.54 -16.48 -1.28
C LYS A 272 17.70 -15.70 -0.28
N ILE A 273 16.66 -15.05 -0.78
CA ILE A 273 15.77 -14.16 -0.01
C ILE A 273 15.04 -14.92 1.12
N GLU A 274 14.83 -16.24 0.96
CA GLU A 274 13.96 -17.05 1.84
C GLU A 274 14.58 -17.52 3.17
N GLN A 275 15.86 -17.25 3.46
CA GLN A 275 16.55 -17.91 4.60
C GLN A 275 17.48 -17.01 5.43
N ASN A 276 17.44 -15.71 5.22
CA ASN A 276 18.56 -14.86 5.61
C ASN A 276 18.16 -13.75 6.59
N GLU A 277 18.99 -13.54 7.62
CA GLU A 277 18.91 -12.37 8.48
C GLU A 277 19.00 -11.09 7.64
N PHE A 278 18.09 -10.14 7.90
CA PHE A 278 18.10 -8.84 7.24
C PHE A 278 19.32 -8.04 7.69
N LYS A 279 20.16 -7.62 6.74
CA LYS A 279 21.27 -6.70 7.04
C LYS A 279 20.75 -5.29 6.93
N LYS A 280 20.74 -4.53 8.03
CA LYS A 280 20.43 -3.10 8.00
C LYS A 280 21.60 -2.36 7.36
N THR A 281 21.57 -2.21 6.05
CA THR A 281 22.60 -1.56 5.22
C THR A 281 22.45 -0.04 5.19
N LEU A 282 21.24 0.47 5.39
CA LEU A 282 20.91 1.90 5.34
C LEU A 282 20.14 2.32 6.60
N SER A 283 20.33 3.57 7.01
CA SER A 283 19.46 4.17 8.04
C SER A 283 18.07 4.46 7.48
N ASP A 284 17.06 4.52 8.36
CA ASP A 284 15.69 4.86 7.96
C ASP A 284 15.61 6.21 7.21
N SER A 285 16.47 7.16 7.60
CA SER A 285 16.54 8.49 6.98
C SER A 285 17.10 8.47 5.55
N GLU A 286 17.95 7.49 5.24
CA GLU A 286 18.52 7.29 3.90
C GLU A 286 17.55 6.53 3.02
N VAL A 287 16.83 5.55 3.59
CA VAL A 287 15.76 4.80 2.92
C VAL A 287 14.68 5.74 2.40
N GLU A 288 14.23 6.70 3.21
CA GLU A 288 13.24 7.72 2.80
C GLU A 288 13.72 8.63 1.65
N LYS A 289 15.03 8.65 1.38
CA LYS A 289 15.68 9.44 0.33
C LYS A 289 16.15 8.60 -0.85
N LEU A 290 15.87 7.29 -0.86
CA LEU A 290 16.17 6.45 -2.01
C LEU A 290 15.29 6.86 -3.19
N HIS A 291 15.93 7.10 -4.32
CA HIS A 291 15.29 7.36 -5.60
C HIS A 291 15.90 6.44 -6.63
N LEU A 292 15.07 5.89 -7.52
CA LEU A 292 15.57 5.20 -8.70
C LEU A 292 16.37 6.17 -9.54
N ASP A 293 17.57 5.74 -9.89
CA ASP A 293 18.49 6.49 -10.71
C ASP A 293 19.04 5.61 -11.82
N HIS A 294 19.45 6.27 -12.90
CA HIS A 294 20.13 5.67 -14.02
C HIS A 294 21.59 5.46 -13.69
N MET A 295 22.09 4.23 -13.80
CA MET A 295 23.53 3.99 -13.67
C MET A 295 24.28 4.60 -14.86
N GLU A 296 23.86 4.29 -16.09
CA GLU A 296 24.25 4.98 -17.33
C GLU A 296 23.31 6.18 -17.55
N PRO A 297 23.80 7.43 -17.59
CA PRO A 297 22.93 8.61 -17.57
C PRO A 297 22.13 8.78 -18.86
N ASN A 298 20.90 9.30 -18.76
CA ASN A 298 20.10 9.59 -19.96
C ASN A 298 20.72 10.71 -20.82
N ASN A 299 21.30 11.73 -20.20
CA ASN A 299 21.92 12.86 -20.89
C ASN A 299 23.44 12.67 -20.95
N ILE A 300 24.00 12.65 -22.16
CA ILE A 300 25.44 12.53 -22.38
C ILE A 300 26.04 13.94 -22.53
N PRO A 301 27.09 14.29 -21.77
CA PRO A 301 27.86 15.51 -22.01
C PRO A 301 28.51 15.51 -23.40
N GLU A 302 28.57 16.67 -24.07
CA GLU A 302 29.20 16.80 -25.40
C GLU A 302 30.69 16.38 -25.40
N HIS A 303 31.37 16.57 -24.27
CA HIS A 303 32.74 16.14 -24.08
C HIS A 303 32.78 14.68 -23.58
N ASN A 304 33.68 13.87 -24.14
CA ASN A 304 33.90 12.46 -23.77
C ASN A 304 32.76 11.48 -24.10
N GLN A 305 32.03 11.68 -25.20
CA GLN A 305 30.97 10.77 -25.67
C GLN A 305 31.42 9.30 -25.77
N SER A 306 32.69 9.03 -26.08
CA SER A 306 33.26 7.69 -26.16
C SER A 306 33.24 6.87 -24.85
N LYS A 307 32.98 7.51 -23.71
CA LYS A 307 32.85 6.85 -22.39
C LYS A 307 31.42 6.42 -22.07
N TYR A 308 30.47 6.73 -22.94
CA TYR A 308 29.04 6.48 -22.72
C TYR A 308 28.54 5.42 -23.68
N PHE A 309 27.46 4.73 -23.27
CA PHE A 309 26.84 3.72 -24.09
C PHE A 309 26.23 4.37 -25.34
N ASP A 310 26.61 3.88 -26.52
CA ASP A 310 26.12 4.35 -27.82
C ASP A 310 25.42 3.22 -28.58
N ASN A 311 24.17 3.46 -28.96
CA ASN A 311 23.28 2.51 -29.62
C ASN A 311 22.07 3.23 -30.21
N GLU A 312 21.53 2.75 -31.33
CA GLU A 312 20.35 3.33 -31.97
C GLU A 312 19.13 3.36 -31.03
N ASP A 313 18.95 2.32 -30.21
CA ASP A 313 17.86 2.19 -29.24
C ASP A 313 18.21 2.71 -27.84
N ARG A 314 19.28 3.51 -27.70
CA ARG A 314 19.81 3.97 -26.41
C ARG A 314 18.74 4.51 -25.47
N LYS A 315 17.81 5.31 -25.98
CA LYS A 315 16.75 5.92 -25.16
C LYS A 315 15.88 4.88 -24.47
N ILE A 316 15.56 3.77 -25.14
CA ILE A 316 14.75 2.69 -24.57
C ILE A 316 15.61 1.90 -23.57
N ILE A 317 16.83 1.54 -23.95
CA ILE A 317 17.74 0.72 -23.15
C ILE A 317 18.11 1.41 -21.83
N VAL A 318 18.53 2.68 -21.89
CA VAL A 318 18.95 3.47 -20.74
C VAL A 318 17.78 3.74 -19.80
N ASN A 319 16.57 3.94 -20.32
CA ASN A 319 15.38 4.08 -19.47
C ASN A 319 14.79 2.73 -19.02
N GLY A 320 15.34 1.60 -19.44
CA GLY A 320 14.89 0.27 -19.05
C GLY A 320 15.36 -0.15 -17.66
N LEU A 321 14.69 -1.16 -17.09
CA LEU A 321 14.98 -1.69 -15.75
C LEU A 321 16.44 -2.11 -15.55
N GLY A 322 17.08 -2.67 -16.59
CA GLY A 322 18.47 -3.13 -16.55
C GLY A 322 19.49 -2.04 -16.22
N ASN A 323 19.12 -0.76 -16.33
CA ASN A 323 19.98 0.37 -16.01
C ASN A 323 19.66 1.05 -14.66
N MET A 324 18.64 0.57 -13.94
CA MET A 324 18.20 1.24 -12.71
C MET A 324 18.90 0.70 -11.47
N PHE A 325 19.21 1.60 -10.54
CA PHE A 325 19.62 1.27 -9.18
C PHE A 325 19.17 2.41 -8.25
N PRO A 326 18.63 2.16 -7.05
CA PRO A 326 18.29 3.24 -6.14
C PRO A 326 19.54 3.85 -5.48
N LEU A 327 19.60 5.18 -5.42
CA LEU A 327 20.63 5.92 -4.68
C LEU A 327 19.98 6.93 -3.72
N PRO A 328 20.60 7.21 -2.56
CA PRO A 328 20.18 8.34 -1.73
C PRO A 328 20.27 9.65 -2.51
N GLY A 329 19.28 10.53 -2.35
CA GLY A 329 19.16 11.75 -3.17
C GLY A 329 20.40 12.65 -3.26
N SER A 330 21.20 12.78 -2.18
CA SER A 330 22.44 13.57 -2.21
C SER A 330 23.52 12.95 -3.10
N LEU A 331 23.63 11.62 -3.10
CA LEU A 331 24.59 10.88 -3.93
C LEU A 331 24.13 10.83 -5.39
N ASN A 332 22.82 10.74 -5.63
CA ASN A 332 22.26 10.87 -6.99
C ASN A 332 22.62 12.24 -7.59
N MET A 333 22.36 13.35 -6.87
CA MET A 333 22.74 14.69 -7.35
C MET A 333 24.24 14.82 -7.62
N SER A 334 25.07 14.21 -6.77
CA SER A 334 26.53 14.23 -6.91
C SER A 334 27.00 13.41 -8.11
N LYS A 335 26.33 12.29 -8.42
CA LYS A 335 26.62 11.45 -9.58
C LYS A 335 26.32 12.19 -10.88
N SER A 336 25.17 12.87 -10.98
CA SER A 336 24.79 13.60 -12.19
C SER A 336 24.93 12.75 -13.47
N ASN A 337 25.51 13.31 -14.54
CA ASN A 337 25.71 12.64 -15.82
C ASN A 337 27.07 11.93 -15.94
N GLN A 338 27.64 11.44 -14.85
CA GLN A 338 28.88 10.64 -14.92
C GLN A 338 28.64 9.28 -15.60
N PRO A 339 29.65 8.72 -16.30
CA PRO A 339 29.54 7.41 -16.97
C PRO A 339 29.17 6.27 -16.02
N PHE A 340 28.62 5.16 -16.58
CA PHE A 340 28.21 3.99 -15.80
C PHE A 340 29.29 3.48 -14.81
N SER A 341 30.54 3.41 -15.23
CA SER A 341 31.66 2.91 -14.39
C SER A 341 31.85 3.71 -13.09
N GLU A 342 31.48 4.98 -13.09
CA GLU A 342 31.53 5.83 -11.90
C GLU A 342 30.39 5.54 -10.92
N ALA A 343 29.29 4.92 -11.35
CA ALA A 343 28.13 4.62 -10.51
C ALA A 343 28.51 3.76 -9.30
N PHE A 344 29.44 2.82 -9.46
CA PHE A 344 29.91 1.95 -8.37
C PHE A 344 30.54 2.72 -7.21
N LYS A 345 31.26 3.83 -7.48
CA LYS A 345 31.84 4.68 -6.44
C LYS A 345 30.76 5.33 -5.56
N TYR A 346 29.61 5.65 -6.14
CA TYR A 346 28.48 6.23 -5.40
C TYR A 346 27.72 5.17 -4.60
N LEU A 347 27.63 3.94 -5.11
CA LEU A 347 27.09 2.80 -4.37
C LEU A 347 27.97 2.41 -3.17
N GLU A 348 29.29 2.47 -3.33
CA GLU A 348 30.24 2.31 -2.22
C GLU A 348 30.04 3.40 -1.16
N LYS A 349 29.96 4.67 -1.58
CA LYS A 349 29.68 5.80 -0.68
C LYS A 349 28.32 5.71 0.01
N SER A 350 27.34 5.02 -0.56
CA SER A 350 26.04 4.79 0.06
C SER A 350 26.02 3.60 1.02
N GLY A 351 27.17 2.97 1.30
CA GLY A 351 27.25 1.79 2.17
C GLY A 351 26.80 0.48 1.50
N LEU A 352 26.61 0.49 0.18
CA LEU A 352 26.19 -0.69 -0.59
C LEU A 352 27.35 -1.36 -1.35
N GLY A 353 28.59 -0.87 -1.21
CA GLY A 353 29.75 -1.36 -1.97
C GLY A 353 29.93 -2.88 -1.93
N ASP A 354 29.87 -3.45 -0.73
CA ASP A 354 30.01 -4.90 -0.48
C ASP A 354 28.66 -5.64 -0.47
N HIS A 355 27.57 -4.98 -0.85
CA HIS A 355 26.26 -5.62 -0.88
C HIS A 355 26.16 -6.56 -2.08
N TRP A 356 25.65 -7.78 -1.87
CA TRP A 356 25.60 -8.82 -2.91
C TRP A 356 24.98 -8.33 -4.23
N LEU A 357 23.91 -7.51 -4.18
CA LEU A 357 23.28 -6.97 -5.39
C LEU A 357 24.22 -6.06 -6.21
N VAL A 358 25.10 -5.32 -5.53
CA VAL A 358 26.13 -4.47 -6.15
C VAL A 358 27.25 -5.33 -6.70
N THR A 359 27.71 -6.34 -5.95
CA THR A 359 28.72 -7.30 -6.40
C THR A 359 28.30 -8.02 -7.68
N GLU A 360 27.09 -8.58 -7.72
CA GLU A 360 26.54 -9.25 -8.91
C GLU A 360 26.37 -8.29 -10.09
N THR A 361 25.93 -7.04 -9.82
CA THR A 361 25.84 -6.01 -10.87
C THR A 361 27.23 -5.67 -11.43
N ARG A 362 28.26 -5.61 -10.58
CA ARG A 362 29.64 -5.34 -10.99
C ARG A 362 30.21 -6.47 -11.83
N GLN A 363 30.01 -7.71 -11.42
CA GLN A 363 30.43 -8.89 -12.19
C GLN A 363 29.77 -8.90 -13.58
N LEU A 364 28.44 -8.68 -13.66
CA LEU A 364 27.75 -8.58 -14.93
C LEU A 364 28.31 -7.47 -15.82
N PHE A 365 28.70 -6.34 -15.23
CA PHE A 365 29.33 -5.23 -15.96
C PHE A 365 30.73 -5.61 -16.47
N GLU A 366 31.58 -6.20 -15.63
CA GLU A 366 32.93 -6.64 -15.99
C GLU A 366 32.92 -7.65 -17.15
N GLU A 367 31.95 -8.56 -17.16
CA GLU A 367 31.77 -9.54 -18.24
C GLU A 367 31.19 -8.96 -19.54
N ASN A 368 30.55 -7.78 -19.50
CA ASN A 368 29.76 -7.26 -20.63
C ASN A 368 29.99 -5.75 -20.87
N ASN A 369 31.25 -5.29 -20.78
CA ASN A 369 31.65 -3.92 -21.12
C ASN A 369 32.73 -3.90 -22.21
N VAL A 370 32.85 -2.76 -22.90
CA VAL A 370 33.97 -2.45 -23.80
C VAL A 370 34.57 -1.14 -23.32
N ASN A 371 35.85 -1.14 -22.94
CA ASN A 371 36.56 0.04 -22.45
C ASN A 371 35.86 0.76 -21.27
N ASN A 372 35.31 0.00 -20.31
CA ASN A 372 34.52 0.52 -19.18
C ASN A 372 33.18 1.18 -19.57
N THR A 373 32.67 0.90 -20.78
CA THR A 373 31.34 1.30 -21.24
C THR A 373 30.45 0.05 -21.31
N PRO A 374 29.23 0.06 -20.72
CA PRO A 374 28.36 -1.12 -20.74
C PRO A 374 27.89 -1.42 -22.17
N THR A 375 27.74 -2.70 -22.51
CA THR A 375 27.19 -3.14 -23.80
C THR A 375 25.66 -3.28 -23.73
N GLN A 376 24.98 -3.42 -24.88
CA GLN A 376 23.55 -3.77 -24.91
C GLN A 376 23.27 -5.08 -24.15
N GLU A 377 24.19 -6.03 -24.22
CA GLU A 377 24.09 -7.33 -23.57
C GLU A 377 24.13 -7.22 -22.03
N PHE A 378 24.90 -6.27 -21.49
CA PHE A 378 24.86 -5.94 -20.06
C PHE A 378 23.44 -5.58 -19.60
N PHE A 379 22.80 -4.62 -20.29
CA PHE A 379 21.46 -4.16 -19.92
C PHE A 379 20.43 -5.29 -20.01
N ARG A 380 20.54 -6.14 -21.05
CA ARG A 380 19.66 -7.30 -21.26
C ARG A 380 19.81 -8.32 -20.12
N LYS A 381 21.04 -8.77 -19.84
CA LYS A 381 21.33 -9.74 -18.77
C LYS A 381 20.92 -9.21 -17.40
N ARG A 382 21.26 -7.96 -17.09
CA ARG A 382 20.90 -7.33 -15.81
C ARG A 382 19.39 -7.17 -15.66
N LYS A 383 18.66 -6.83 -16.74
CA LYS A 383 17.19 -6.81 -16.72
C LYS A 383 16.63 -8.19 -16.34
N THR A 384 17.05 -9.25 -17.02
CA THR A 384 16.62 -10.63 -16.72
C THR A 384 16.92 -11.02 -15.28
N PHE A 385 18.12 -10.70 -14.80
CA PHE A 385 18.54 -10.92 -13.42
C PHE A 385 17.62 -10.23 -12.42
N LEU A 386 17.35 -8.93 -12.60
CA LEU A 386 16.45 -8.16 -11.74
C LEU A 386 15.01 -8.69 -11.78
N LYS A 387 14.49 -9.08 -12.94
CA LYS A 387 13.15 -9.70 -13.08
C LYS A 387 13.02 -10.94 -12.20
N THR A 388 14.00 -11.84 -12.27
CA THR A 388 14.03 -13.05 -11.44
C THR A 388 14.09 -12.71 -9.94
N LEU A 389 14.92 -11.75 -9.55
CA LEU A 389 15.05 -11.34 -8.15
C LEU A 389 13.80 -10.66 -7.61
N PHE A 390 13.16 -9.79 -8.39
CA PHE A 390 11.92 -9.13 -8.01
C PHE A 390 10.79 -10.13 -7.84
N TYR A 391 10.67 -11.10 -8.74
CA TYR A 391 9.71 -12.18 -8.56
C TYR A 391 9.94 -12.93 -7.24
N LYS A 392 11.18 -13.35 -6.96
CA LYS A 392 11.55 -13.99 -5.69
C LYS A 392 11.24 -13.12 -4.48
N ALA A 393 11.55 -11.82 -4.55
CA ALA A 393 11.27 -10.87 -3.48
C ALA A 393 9.77 -10.67 -3.21
N ILE A 394 8.92 -10.98 -4.19
CA ILE A 394 7.47 -10.93 -4.02
C ILE A 394 6.96 -12.21 -3.37
N VAL A 395 7.37 -13.37 -3.88
CA VAL A 395 6.82 -14.67 -3.46
C VAL A 395 7.44 -15.24 -2.19
N SER A 396 8.59 -14.73 -1.77
CA SER A 396 9.31 -15.20 -0.57
C SER A 396 8.42 -15.17 0.68
N ALA A 397 8.45 -16.29 1.42
CA ALA A 397 7.70 -16.53 2.66
C ALA A 397 8.18 -15.70 3.84
#